data_AF-E0DGI4-F1
#
_entry.id   AF-E0DGI4-F1
#
_cell.length_a   1.000
_cell.length_b   1.000
_cell.length_c   1.000
_cell.angle_alpha   90.00
_cell.angle_beta   90.00
_cell.angle_gamma   90.00
#
_symmetry.space_group_name_H-M   'P 1'
#
loop_
_entity.id
_entity.type
_entity.pdbx_description
1 polymer ?
#
loop_
_entity_poly.entity_id
_entity_poly.type
_entity_poly.pdbx_seq_one_letter_code
_entity_poly.pdbx_strand_id
1 'polypeptide(L)'
;MITVKDFLAYVEETTRDQLWIDHNADYFNDDVYIAAGVSTSYPSYYEFYIRNAKVERLYSVQEYILELWTVDPKVTKPFYLSENTIRFVTDDNEYRDPRKTELIFTGDEIFVTACRFPVVGWGVDWLSPQDLPAREVEEATRFQKLIFDDTVPDWPQEPGRKPAATTLHYYRVPAQETRRLSELKKQFPVIATRKRPDTSGYPHMSITNNYWVMLELLWRSETLPRMTVGWMAWNRQVAYNMAEYIPEMLQKLQQQLDILDTTPLASNKWAMDTFCQLREFYRAAAARGEGVIIIGELQR
;
A
#
# COMPACT_ATOMS: atom_id res chain seq x y z
N MET A 1 18.74 8.67 -0.94
CA MET A 1 18.65 9.09 0.47
C MET A 1 17.56 10.14 0.61
N ILE A 2 16.90 10.21 1.77
CA ILE A 2 15.83 11.17 2.10
C ILE A 2 16.03 11.67 3.55
N THR A 3 15.73 12.93 3.82
CA THR A 3 15.83 13.50 5.18
C THR A 3 14.65 13.09 6.04
N VAL A 4 14.82 13.08 7.36
CA VAL A 4 13.70 12.86 8.31
C VAL A 4 12.60 13.90 8.09
N LYS A 5 12.97 15.16 7.91
CA LYS A 5 12.01 16.25 7.65
C LYS A 5 11.15 15.98 6.42
N ASP A 6 11.78 15.65 5.29
CA ASP A 6 11.06 15.41 4.04
C ASP A 6 10.17 14.16 4.12
N PHE A 7 10.63 13.12 4.82
CA PHE A 7 9.85 11.90 5.00
C PHE A 7 8.63 12.13 5.91
N LEU A 8 8.80 12.84 7.03
CA LEU A 8 7.69 13.16 7.94
C LEU A 8 6.63 14.03 7.26
N ALA A 9 7.03 15.03 6.48
CA ALA A 9 6.11 15.87 5.71
C ALA A 9 5.32 15.05 4.67
N TYR A 10 5.98 14.11 3.99
CA TYR A 10 5.31 13.18 3.08
C TYR A 10 4.27 12.30 3.79
N VAL A 11 4.62 11.73 4.96
CA VAL A 11 3.70 10.88 5.71
C VAL A 11 2.49 11.68 6.18
N GLU A 12 2.70 12.89 6.73
CA GLU A 12 1.61 13.78 7.10
C GLU A 12 0.64 14.02 5.94
N GLU A 13 1.17 14.45 4.79
CA GLU A 13 0.35 14.77 3.63
C GLU A 13 -0.45 13.55 3.18
N THR A 14 0.16 12.36 3.22
CA THR A 14 -0.46 11.12 2.78
C THR A 14 -1.52 10.61 3.75
N THR A 15 -1.36 10.84 5.06
CA THR A 15 -2.20 10.22 6.08
C THR A 15 -3.20 11.16 6.74
N ARG A 16 -3.13 12.48 6.53
CA ARG A 16 -3.96 13.48 7.24
C ARG A 16 -5.47 13.26 7.17
N ASP A 17 -5.95 12.74 6.05
CA ASP A 17 -7.38 12.54 5.79
C ASP A 17 -7.83 11.08 6.02
N GLN A 18 -6.89 10.22 6.44
CA GLN A 18 -7.15 8.81 6.71
C GLN A 18 -7.92 8.65 8.01
N LEU A 19 -8.79 7.63 8.06
CA LEU A 19 -9.52 7.28 9.28
C LEU A 19 -8.66 6.43 10.23
N TRP A 20 -7.82 5.57 9.67
CA TRP A 20 -6.82 4.79 10.39
C TRP A 20 -5.69 4.40 9.43
N ILE A 21 -4.60 3.90 9.99
CA ILE A 21 -3.45 3.33 9.29
C ILE A 21 -3.11 2.02 10.00
N ASP A 22 -3.05 0.93 9.25
CA ASP A 22 -2.50 -0.33 9.71
C ASP A 22 -1.00 -0.38 9.40
N HIS A 23 -0.26 -1.00 10.31
CA HIS A 23 1.16 -1.30 10.17
C HIS A 23 1.36 -2.80 10.29
N ASN A 24 2.01 -3.41 9.30
CA ASN A 24 2.43 -4.81 9.31
C ASN A 24 3.94 -4.91 9.43
N ALA A 25 4.44 -5.58 10.45
CA ALA A 25 5.86 -5.85 10.63
C ALA A 25 6.19 -7.31 10.28
N ASP A 26 7.09 -7.48 9.31
CA ASP A 26 7.69 -8.75 8.95
C ASP A 26 9.14 -8.80 9.46
N TYR A 27 9.47 -9.87 10.20
CA TYR A 27 10.76 -10.06 10.88
C TYR A 27 11.64 -11.04 10.09
N PHE A 28 12.83 -10.59 9.69
CA PHE A 28 13.75 -11.34 8.82
C PHE A 28 15.14 -11.44 9.42
N ASN A 29 15.44 -12.54 10.12
CA ASN A 29 16.66 -12.67 10.91
C ASN A 29 16.79 -11.47 11.88
N ASP A 30 17.81 -10.63 11.70
CA ASP A 30 18.04 -9.42 12.49
C ASP A 30 17.42 -8.17 11.83
N ASP A 31 16.81 -8.26 10.65
CA ASP A 31 16.20 -7.12 9.96
C ASP A 31 14.67 -7.07 10.19
N VAL A 32 14.08 -5.89 10.11
CA VAL A 32 12.62 -5.69 10.19
C VAL A 32 12.13 -4.86 9.02
N TYR A 33 11.06 -5.32 8.38
CA TYR A 33 10.32 -4.57 7.37
C TYR A 33 8.95 -4.20 7.93
N ILE A 34 8.54 -2.94 7.79
CA ILE A 34 7.23 -2.46 8.24
C ILE A 34 6.53 -1.80 7.06
N ALA A 35 5.39 -2.34 6.64
CA ALA A 35 4.51 -1.71 5.66
C ALA A 35 3.37 -0.98 6.36
N ALA A 36 3.07 0.25 5.95
CA ALA A 36 1.98 1.03 6.52
C ALA A 36 1.01 1.49 5.43
N GLY A 37 -0.29 1.32 5.65
CA GLY A 37 -1.35 1.67 4.70
C GLY A 37 -2.71 1.63 5.40
N VAL A 38 -3.81 1.72 4.67
CA VAL A 38 -5.14 1.53 5.31
C VAL A 38 -5.38 0.07 5.67
N SER A 39 -4.79 -0.86 4.92
CA SER A 39 -4.49 -2.21 5.38
C SER A 39 -3.32 -2.85 4.65
N THR A 40 -2.87 -3.94 5.24
CA THR A 40 -1.72 -4.76 4.82
C THR A 40 -1.95 -5.47 3.49
N SER A 41 -3.20 -5.54 3.03
CA SER A 41 -3.59 -6.13 1.75
C SER A 41 -3.51 -5.16 0.57
N TYR A 42 -3.25 -3.89 0.84
CA TYR A 42 -3.17 -2.81 -0.13
C TYR A 42 -1.77 -2.22 -0.23
N PRO A 43 -1.50 -1.47 -1.29
CA PRO A 43 -0.21 -0.82 -1.44
C PRO A 43 0.06 0.10 -0.27
N SER A 44 1.21 -0.07 0.36
CA SER A 44 1.65 0.78 1.46
C SER A 44 1.74 2.25 1.04
N TYR A 45 1.30 3.13 1.94
CA TYR A 45 1.58 4.56 1.89
C TYR A 45 3.06 4.83 2.14
N TYR A 46 3.64 4.18 3.14
CA TYR A 46 5.05 4.23 3.42
C TYR A 46 5.52 2.91 3.99
N GLU A 47 6.82 2.68 3.89
CA GLU A 47 7.45 1.46 4.37
C GLU A 47 8.75 1.82 5.09
N PHE A 48 9.10 1.01 6.07
CA PHE A 48 10.39 1.00 6.72
C PHE A 48 11.10 -0.31 6.44
N TYR A 49 12.40 -0.23 6.25
CA TYR A 49 13.29 -1.38 6.31
C TYR A 49 14.43 -1.01 7.24
N ILE A 50 14.55 -1.75 8.34
CA ILE A 50 15.42 -1.45 9.47
C ILE A 50 16.42 -2.59 9.56
N ARG A 51 17.72 -2.29 9.42
CA ARG A 51 18.77 -3.31 9.53
C ARG A 51 19.25 -3.50 10.95
N ASN A 52 19.53 -4.76 11.31
CA ASN A 52 19.96 -5.12 12.66
C ASN A 52 19.03 -4.55 13.74
N ALA A 53 17.74 -4.69 13.51
CA ALA A 53 16.67 -4.16 14.31
C ALA A 53 16.62 -4.82 15.70
N LYS A 54 16.48 -3.99 16.72
CA LYS A 54 16.04 -4.37 18.06
C LYS A 54 14.65 -3.82 18.29
N VAL A 55 13.78 -4.66 18.85
CA VAL A 55 12.39 -4.29 19.10
C VAL A 55 12.11 -4.38 20.59
N GLU A 56 11.73 -3.25 21.15
CA GLU A 56 11.26 -3.13 22.53
C GLU A 56 9.78 -2.81 22.52
N ARG A 57 9.04 -3.43 23.44
CA ARG A 57 7.63 -3.11 23.67
C ARG A 57 7.44 -2.60 25.08
N LEU A 58 6.75 -1.48 25.20
CA LEU A 58 6.36 -0.91 26.47
C LEU A 58 4.85 -1.01 26.65
N TYR A 59 4.41 -1.19 27.89
CA TYR A 59 3.01 -1.08 28.30
C TYR A 59 2.05 -2.06 27.58
N SER A 60 2.43 -3.35 27.53
CA SER A 60 1.58 -4.45 27.06
C SER A 60 1.80 -5.69 27.93
N VAL A 61 0.73 -6.46 28.14
CA VAL A 61 0.72 -7.74 28.86
C VAL A 61 0.86 -8.95 27.94
N GLN A 62 0.83 -8.74 26.62
CA GLN A 62 1.16 -9.80 25.67
C GLN A 62 2.66 -10.15 25.80
N GLU A 63 3.02 -11.39 25.48
CA GLU A 63 4.41 -11.86 25.51
C GLU A 63 5.00 -12.04 24.10
N TYR A 64 4.16 -12.06 23.05
CA TYR A 64 4.60 -12.14 21.65
C TYR A 64 4.83 -10.74 21.06
N ILE A 65 5.73 -10.61 20.10
CA ILE A 65 5.97 -9.36 19.38
C ILE A 65 4.74 -9.05 18.52
N LEU A 66 4.25 -7.81 18.55
CA LEU A 66 3.14 -7.37 17.71
C LEU A 66 3.60 -7.28 16.25
N GLU A 67 2.93 -8.03 15.38
CA GLU A 67 3.15 -8.03 13.92
C GLU A 67 2.18 -7.11 13.19
N LEU A 68 1.03 -6.79 13.80
CA LEU A 68 0.01 -5.93 13.23
C LEU A 68 -0.50 -4.95 14.30
N TRP A 69 -0.60 -3.68 13.96
CA TRP A 69 -1.26 -2.67 14.80
C TRP A 69 -1.90 -1.57 13.95
N THR A 70 -2.85 -0.85 14.55
CA THR A 70 -3.59 0.24 13.89
C THR A 70 -3.43 1.56 14.66
N VAL A 71 -3.39 2.67 13.94
CA VAL A 71 -3.35 4.04 14.48
C VAL A 71 -4.36 4.95 13.77
N ASP A 72 -5.15 5.72 14.51
CA ASP A 72 -5.93 6.85 14.03
C ASP A 72 -5.04 8.11 13.97
N PRO A 73 -4.63 8.56 12.76
CA PRO A 73 -3.75 9.70 12.59
C PRO A 73 -4.36 11.04 13.04
N LYS A 74 -5.68 11.10 13.29
CA LYS A 74 -6.35 12.29 13.82
C LYS A 74 -6.21 12.40 15.34
N VAL A 75 -5.98 11.27 16.02
CA VAL A 75 -5.88 11.20 17.49
C VAL A 75 -4.43 11.09 17.94
N THR A 76 -3.60 10.33 17.22
CA THR A 76 -2.21 10.07 17.59
C THR A 76 -1.32 10.09 16.34
N LYS A 77 -0.10 10.63 16.45
CA LYS A 77 0.83 10.60 15.32
C LYS A 77 1.13 9.15 14.94
N PRO A 78 1.24 8.80 13.64
CA PRO A 78 1.50 7.43 13.22
C PRO A 78 2.76 6.82 13.83
N PHE A 79 3.81 7.64 14.00
CA PHE A 79 5.05 7.29 14.68
C PHE A 79 5.86 8.54 15.03
N TYR A 80 6.93 8.33 15.80
CA TYR A 80 7.95 9.32 16.14
C TYR A 80 9.33 8.80 15.71
N LEU A 81 10.16 9.69 15.17
CA LEU A 81 11.53 9.38 14.75
C LEU A 81 12.51 10.20 15.60
N SER A 82 13.56 9.55 16.11
CA SER A 82 14.65 10.20 16.82
C SER A 82 15.90 9.34 16.71
N GLU A 83 16.98 9.90 16.16
CA GLU A 83 18.19 9.12 15.81
C GLU A 83 17.79 7.83 15.06
N ASN A 84 18.52 6.73 15.18
CA ASN A 84 18.12 5.47 14.54
C ASN A 84 16.98 4.72 15.26
N THR A 85 16.03 5.44 15.86
CA THR A 85 14.89 4.87 16.58
C THR A 85 13.56 5.34 16.00
N ILE A 86 12.64 4.39 15.83
CA ILE A 86 11.26 4.60 15.42
C ILE A 86 10.36 4.15 16.57
N ARG A 87 9.45 5.03 17.01
CA ARG A 87 8.48 4.72 18.06
C ARG A 87 7.06 4.81 17.53
N PHE A 88 6.31 3.72 17.62
CA PHE A 88 4.88 3.66 17.35
C PHE A 88 4.11 3.67 18.65
N VAL A 89 2.98 4.37 18.66
CA VAL A 89 2.00 4.34 19.75
C VAL A 89 0.74 3.72 19.18
N THR A 90 0.37 2.54 19.67
CA THR A 90 -0.75 1.77 19.11
C THR A 90 -2.08 2.24 19.71
N ASP A 91 -3.16 2.17 18.93
CA ASP A 91 -4.51 2.40 19.47
C ASP A 91 -5.12 1.16 20.14
N ASP A 92 -4.41 0.02 20.06
CA ASP A 92 -4.69 -1.17 20.86
C ASP A 92 -4.42 -0.87 22.34
N ASN A 93 -5.47 -0.40 23.02
CA ASN A 93 -5.50 -0.31 24.46
C ASN A 93 -5.87 -1.68 25.02
N GLU A 94 -4.91 -2.34 25.66
CA GLU A 94 -5.24 -3.47 26.50
C GLU A 94 -6.05 -3.00 27.71
N TYR A 95 -7.16 -3.68 27.99
CA TYR A 95 -8.20 -3.31 28.98
C TYR A 95 -7.70 -3.06 30.42
N ARG A 96 -6.41 -3.29 30.71
CA ARG A 96 -5.81 -3.26 32.05
C ARG A 96 -4.71 -2.19 32.26
N ASP A 97 -4.04 -1.69 31.21
CA ASP A 97 -3.09 -0.58 31.34
C ASP A 97 -3.74 0.70 30.78
N PRO A 98 -3.83 1.80 31.55
CA PRO A 98 -4.35 3.06 31.03
C PRO A 98 -3.42 3.72 29.99
N ARG A 99 -2.18 3.24 29.83
CA ARG A 99 -1.23 3.72 28.83
C ARG A 99 -1.38 2.93 27.53
N LYS A 100 -1.31 3.64 26.40
CA LYS A 100 -1.22 3.02 25.07
C LYS A 100 0.05 2.18 24.97
N THR A 101 -0.04 1.01 24.35
CA THR A 101 1.13 0.19 24.04
C THR A 101 2.05 0.93 23.08
N GLU A 102 3.35 0.77 23.27
CA GLU A 102 4.36 1.40 22.42
C GLU A 102 5.32 0.36 21.87
N LEU A 103 5.65 0.50 20.60
CA LEU A 103 6.64 -0.32 19.89
C LEU A 103 7.82 0.56 19.52
N ILE A 104 9.01 0.19 19.97
CA ILE A 104 10.25 0.92 19.74
C ILE A 104 11.16 0.03 18.90
N PHE A 105 11.50 0.50 17.71
CA PHE A 105 12.42 -0.17 16.80
C PHE A 105 13.69 0.66 16.71
N THR A 106 14.84 0.05 17.01
CA THR A 106 16.15 0.67 16.84
C THR A 106 16.96 -0.16 15.84
N GLY A 107 17.72 0.47 14.94
CA GLY A 107 18.57 -0.25 14.00
C GLY A 107 19.87 0.47 13.67
N ASP A 108 20.75 -0.19 12.92
CA ASP A 108 22.00 0.43 12.45
C ASP A 108 21.74 1.40 11.29
N GLU A 109 20.81 1.01 10.40
CA GLU A 109 20.39 1.79 9.26
C GLU A 109 18.87 1.67 9.07
N ILE A 110 18.23 2.83 8.87
CA ILE A 110 16.81 2.89 8.54
C ILE A 110 16.69 3.33 7.09
N PHE A 111 15.98 2.54 6.31
CA PHE A 111 15.57 2.88 4.97
C PHE A 111 14.07 3.08 4.94
N VAL A 112 13.61 4.04 4.13
CA VAL A 112 12.19 4.35 4.00
C VAL A 112 11.77 4.45 2.55
N THR A 113 10.47 4.31 2.31
CA THR A 113 9.86 4.62 1.02
C THR A 113 8.83 5.73 1.17
N ALA A 114 9.11 6.90 0.60
CA ALA A 114 8.06 7.85 0.26
C ALA A 114 7.44 7.40 -1.07
N CYS A 115 6.45 6.50 -1.00
CA CYS A 115 5.80 5.94 -2.17
C CYS A 115 4.91 7.00 -2.84
N ARG A 116 5.50 7.86 -3.68
CA ARG A 116 4.73 8.79 -4.54
C ARG A 116 3.72 8.08 -5.45
N PHE A 117 3.76 6.76 -5.55
CA PHE A 117 2.74 5.95 -6.19
C PHE A 117 2.37 4.83 -5.21
N PRO A 118 1.09 4.58 -4.93
CA PRO A 118 0.72 3.30 -4.33
C PRO A 118 1.21 2.21 -5.30
N VAL A 119 2.04 1.31 -4.79
CA VAL A 119 2.57 0.17 -5.54
C VAL A 119 1.41 -0.66 -6.07
N VAL A 120 1.10 -0.58 -7.36
CA VAL A 120 -0.07 -1.26 -7.93
C VAL A 120 0.26 -2.75 -8.11
N GLY A 121 -0.55 -3.65 -7.52
CA GLY A 121 -0.51 -5.10 -7.75
C GLY A 121 -0.37 -5.95 -6.48
N TRP A 122 -1.14 -7.04 -6.39
CA TRP A 122 -0.93 -8.12 -5.42
C TRP A 122 0.30 -8.96 -5.80
N GLY A 123 0.92 -9.68 -4.84
CA GLY A 123 1.99 -10.64 -5.12
C GLY A 123 3.23 -10.05 -5.80
N VAL A 124 3.78 -8.97 -5.26
CA VAL A 124 4.92 -8.31 -5.87
C VAL A 124 6.24 -8.97 -5.46
N ASP A 125 6.86 -9.68 -6.39
CA ASP A 125 8.23 -10.18 -6.26
C ASP A 125 9.23 -9.04 -6.48
N TRP A 126 9.41 -8.19 -5.47
CA TRP A 126 10.53 -7.25 -5.43
C TRP A 126 11.80 -8.00 -5.00
N LEU A 127 12.98 -7.52 -5.42
CA LEU A 127 14.20 -7.84 -4.70
C LEU A 127 14.02 -7.33 -3.27
N SER A 128 13.91 -8.24 -2.31
CA SER A 128 13.77 -7.85 -0.91
C SER A 128 15.06 -7.16 -0.48
N PRO A 129 14.99 -5.99 0.19
CA PRO A 129 16.19 -5.28 0.62
C PRO A 129 17.07 -6.13 1.55
N GLN A 130 16.49 -7.15 2.21
CA GLN A 130 17.24 -8.13 3.02
C GLN A 130 18.27 -8.94 2.23
N ASP A 131 18.03 -9.17 0.94
CA ASP A 131 18.88 -10.00 0.08
C ASP A 131 20.07 -9.19 -0.48
N LEU A 132 20.13 -7.89 -0.17
CA LEU A 132 21.07 -6.95 -0.75
C LEU A 132 22.02 -6.37 0.31
N PRO A 133 23.29 -6.12 -0.04
CA PRO A 133 24.17 -5.28 0.77
C PRO A 133 23.59 -3.88 0.95
N ALA A 134 23.79 -3.25 2.11
CA ALA A 134 23.25 -1.93 2.44
C ALA A 134 23.52 -0.86 1.35
N ARG A 135 24.74 -0.84 0.81
CA ARG A 135 25.16 0.06 -0.28
C ARG A 135 24.36 -0.13 -1.58
N GLU A 136 23.79 -1.31 -1.78
CA GLU A 136 23.06 -1.70 -3.00
C GLU A 136 21.53 -1.60 -2.80
N VAL A 137 21.04 -1.43 -1.55
CA VAL A 137 19.61 -1.30 -1.26
C VAL A 137 18.99 -0.12 -2.02
N GLU A 138 19.62 1.06 -2.01
CA GLU A 138 19.06 2.24 -2.70
C GLU A 138 19.14 2.14 -4.23
N GLU A 139 20.13 1.41 -4.75
CA GLU A 139 20.35 1.25 -6.19
C GLU A 139 19.42 0.21 -6.80
N ALA A 140 19.22 -0.89 -6.08
CA ALA A 140 18.46 -2.03 -6.55
C ALA A 140 17.00 -2.03 -6.07
N THR A 141 16.61 -1.16 -5.13
CA THR A 141 15.23 -1.14 -4.59
C THR A 141 14.54 0.24 -4.68
N ARG A 142 13.37 0.37 -4.05
CA ARG A 142 12.66 1.66 -3.89
C ARG A 142 13.04 2.40 -2.62
N PHE A 143 13.74 1.72 -1.72
CA PHE A 143 14.14 2.25 -0.43
C PHE A 143 15.17 3.34 -0.59
N GLN A 144 15.06 4.34 0.26
CA GLN A 144 16.02 5.41 0.40
C GLN A 144 16.51 5.42 1.83
N LYS A 145 17.82 5.48 2.04
CA LYS A 145 18.39 5.59 3.37
C LYS A 145 17.91 6.89 4.00
N LEU A 146 17.38 6.78 5.22
CA LEU A 146 16.89 7.89 6.01
C LEU A 146 18.10 8.60 6.63
N ILE A 147 18.18 9.92 6.43
CA ILE A 147 19.23 10.76 7.00
C ILE A 147 18.64 11.54 8.17
N PHE A 148 19.18 11.32 9.36
CA PHE A 148 18.93 12.14 10.54
C PHE A 148 19.80 13.40 10.45
N ASP A 149 19.18 14.51 10.14
CA ASP A 149 19.75 15.84 10.29
C ASP A 149 19.63 16.29 11.76
N ASP A 150 20.66 16.96 12.31
CA ASP A 150 20.69 17.48 13.70
C ASP A 150 19.59 18.52 13.99
N THR A 151 18.78 18.86 12.98
CA THR A 151 17.59 19.69 13.12
C THR A 151 16.37 18.79 13.35
N VAL A 152 15.96 18.65 14.62
CA VAL A 152 14.62 18.16 14.97
C VAL A 152 13.62 19.04 14.21
N PRO A 153 12.83 18.52 13.26
CA PRO A 153 11.88 19.35 12.56
C PRO A 153 10.77 19.72 13.53
N ASP A 154 10.63 21.01 13.84
CA ASP A 154 9.30 21.53 14.13
C ASP A 154 8.45 21.24 12.89
N TRP A 155 7.40 20.48 13.11
CA TRP A 155 6.42 20.11 12.10
C TRP A 155 6.01 21.35 11.29
N PRO A 156 6.07 21.33 9.94
CA PRO A 156 5.62 22.48 9.17
C PRO A 156 4.13 22.72 9.43
N GLN A 157 3.79 23.83 10.07
CA GLN A 157 2.41 24.31 10.21
C GLN A 157 1.92 25.08 8.98
N GLU A 158 2.31 24.69 7.77
CA GLU A 158 1.77 25.33 6.57
C GLU A 158 0.51 24.60 6.08
N PRO A 159 -0.64 25.29 6.00
CA PRO A 159 -1.80 24.74 5.34
C PRO A 159 -1.64 24.88 3.82
N GLY A 160 -2.03 23.83 3.07
CA GLY A 160 -2.63 24.05 1.77
C GLY A 160 -1.93 23.48 0.54
N ARG A 161 -1.43 22.24 0.57
CA ARG A 161 -1.52 21.40 -0.62
C ARG A 161 -2.55 20.30 -0.40
N LYS A 162 -3.48 20.19 -1.35
CA LYS A 162 -4.36 19.02 -1.45
C LYS A 162 -3.45 17.79 -1.53
N PRO A 163 -3.73 16.72 -0.77
CA PRO A 163 -2.96 15.48 -0.91
C PRO A 163 -2.95 15.09 -2.38
N ALA A 164 -1.79 14.67 -2.85
CA ALA A 164 -1.65 14.21 -4.22
C ALA A 164 -2.67 13.08 -4.49
N ALA A 165 -3.68 13.38 -5.31
CA ALA A 165 -4.74 12.44 -5.58
C ALA A 165 -4.21 11.37 -6.54
N THR A 166 -3.98 10.15 -6.05
CA THR A 166 -3.74 9.02 -6.94
C THR A 166 -5.03 8.65 -7.66
N THR A 167 -4.96 8.57 -8.97
CA THR A 167 -6.00 8.02 -9.82
C THR A 167 -5.56 6.67 -10.33
N LEU A 168 -6.38 5.64 -10.16
CA LEU A 168 -6.20 4.35 -10.81
C LEU A 168 -6.98 4.34 -12.12
N HIS A 169 -6.27 4.19 -13.23
CA HIS A 169 -6.83 4.08 -14.56
C HIS A 169 -6.86 2.63 -14.99
N TYR A 170 -8.04 2.12 -15.32
CA TYR A 170 -8.27 0.74 -15.73
C TYR A 170 -8.53 0.72 -17.24
N TYR A 171 -7.88 -0.18 -17.96
CA TYR A 171 -8.00 -0.34 -19.40
C TYR A 171 -8.34 -1.79 -19.72
N ARG A 172 -9.41 -2.01 -20.47
CA ARG A 172 -9.71 -3.33 -21.04
C ARG A 172 -8.91 -3.53 -22.31
N VAL A 173 -8.08 -4.57 -22.32
CA VAL A 173 -7.14 -4.82 -23.40
C VAL A 173 -7.28 -6.25 -23.93
N PRO A 174 -6.92 -6.52 -25.18
CA PRO A 174 -6.85 -7.89 -25.68
C PRO A 174 -5.98 -8.77 -24.78
N ALA A 175 -6.34 -10.05 -24.61
CA ALA A 175 -5.60 -10.98 -23.75
C ALA A 175 -4.10 -11.10 -24.07
N GLN A 176 -3.71 -10.83 -25.33
CA GLN A 176 -2.31 -10.83 -25.75
C GLN A 176 -1.48 -9.75 -25.04
N GLU A 177 -2.06 -8.58 -24.71
CA GLU A 177 -1.32 -7.49 -24.08
C GLU A 177 -0.92 -7.85 -22.64
N THR A 178 -1.83 -8.44 -21.86
CA THR A 178 -1.50 -8.87 -20.49
C THR A 178 -0.55 -10.07 -20.47
N ARG A 179 -0.65 -11.00 -21.44
CA ARG A 179 0.34 -12.07 -21.64
C ARG A 179 1.72 -11.52 -21.96
N ARG A 180 1.81 -10.55 -22.87
CA ARG A 180 3.06 -9.86 -23.21
C ARG A 180 3.69 -9.21 -21.97
N LEU A 181 2.90 -8.52 -21.15
CA LEU A 181 3.40 -7.95 -19.88
C LEU A 181 3.91 -9.04 -18.93
N SER A 182 3.23 -10.17 -18.85
CA SER A 182 3.66 -11.32 -18.03
C SER A 182 4.98 -11.92 -18.50
N GLU A 183 5.16 -12.09 -19.81
CA GLU A 183 6.42 -12.58 -20.40
C GLU A 183 7.57 -11.59 -20.18
N LEU A 184 7.32 -10.29 -20.36
CA LEU A 184 8.32 -9.25 -20.09
C LEU A 184 8.70 -9.19 -18.61
N LYS A 185 7.75 -9.38 -17.68
CA LYS A 185 8.03 -9.44 -16.24
C LYS A 185 9.03 -10.55 -15.91
N LYS A 186 8.98 -11.70 -16.59
CA LYS A 186 9.95 -12.80 -16.38
C LYS A 186 11.38 -12.43 -16.78
N GLN A 187 11.55 -11.43 -17.65
CA GLN A 187 12.84 -11.01 -18.19
C GLN A 187 13.45 -9.83 -17.42
N PHE A 188 12.63 -9.02 -16.74
CA PHE A 188 13.07 -7.81 -16.07
C PHE A 188 12.55 -7.74 -14.63
N PRO A 189 13.42 -7.45 -13.64
CA PRO A 189 12.95 -7.10 -12.30
C PRO A 189 11.98 -5.92 -12.36
N VAL A 190 10.93 -5.96 -11.53
CA VAL A 190 9.86 -4.96 -11.46
C VAL A 190 10.40 -3.52 -11.28
N ILE A 191 11.64 -3.39 -10.75
CA ILE A 191 12.33 -2.13 -10.39
C ILE A 191 12.97 -1.48 -11.62
N ALA A 192 13.36 -2.27 -12.61
CA ALA A 192 14.09 -1.77 -13.79
C ALA A 192 13.16 -1.07 -14.80
N THR A 193 11.85 -1.31 -14.73
CA THR A 193 10.93 -0.90 -15.80
C THR A 193 10.14 0.35 -15.42
N ARG A 194 10.45 1.50 -16.03
CA ARG A 194 9.66 2.74 -15.91
C ARG A 194 8.69 2.97 -17.08
N LYS A 195 8.58 2.02 -18.00
CA LYS A 195 7.75 2.14 -19.20
C LYS A 195 6.26 1.98 -18.84
N ARG A 196 5.39 2.60 -19.64
CA ARG A 196 3.95 2.37 -19.61
C ARG A 196 3.54 1.68 -20.91
N PRO A 197 2.61 0.70 -20.87
CA PRO A 197 2.04 0.17 -22.10
C PRO A 197 1.29 1.29 -22.82
N ASP A 198 1.26 1.25 -24.15
CA ASP A 198 0.35 2.13 -24.91
C ASP A 198 -1.07 1.61 -24.71
N THR A 199 -1.88 2.42 -24.02
CA THR A 199 -3.28 2.10 -23.73
C THR A 199 -4.26 2.91 -24.58
N SER A 200 -3.74 3.64 -25.59
CA SER A 200 -4.53 4.49 -26.46
C SER A 200 -5.59 3.70 -27.22
N GLY A 201 -6.83 4.19 -27.19
CA GLY A 201 -7.95 3.59 -27.90
C GLY A 201 -8.63 2.42 -27.18
N TYR A 202 -8.14 1.99 -26.01
CA TYR A 202 -8.83 0.98 -25.21
C TYR A 202 -9.97 1.58 -24.36
N PRO A 203 -11.07 0.83 -24.16
CA PRO A 203 -12.09 1.21 -23.19
C PRO A 203 -11.47 1.36 -21.80
N HIS A 204 -11.76 2.49 -21.15
CA HIS A 204 -11.15 2.83 -19.86
C HIS A 204 -12.16 3.32 -18.83
N MET A 205 -11.82 3.16 -17.56
CA MET A 205 -12.47 3.83 -16.43
C MET A 205 -11.41 4.34 -15.46
N SER A 206 -11.76 5.28 -14.60
CA SER A 206 -10.81 5.85 -13.62
C SER A 206 -11.46 5.95 -12.24
N ILE A 207 -10.65 5.73 -11.20
CA ILE A 207 -11.04 5.79 -9.79
C ILE A 207 -10.06 6.76 -9.11
N THR A 208 -10.54 7.92 -8.65
CA THR A 208 -9.74 8.98 -7.99
C THR A 208 -9.73 8.86 -6.47
N ASN A 209 -8.65 9.29 -5.82
CA ASN A 209 -8.15 8.92 -4.48
C ASN A 209 -9.02 9.02 -3.20
N ASN A 210 -10.35 8.91 -3.27
CA ASN A 210 -11.20 8.80 -2.08
C ASN A 210 -11.81 7.40 -1.89
N TYR A 211 -11.48 6.42 -2.73
CA TYR A 211 -12.14 5.09 -2.75
C TYR A 211 -11.57 4.04 -1.80
N TRP A 212 -10.45 4.32 -1.14
CA TRP A 212 -9.81 3.37 -0.22
C TRP A 212 -10.70 3.07 0.99
N VAL A 213 -11.49 4.05 1.50
CA VAL A 213 -12.49 3.85 2.56
C VAL A 213 -13.43 2.70 2.20
N MET A 214 -13.79 2.55 0.94
CA MET A 214 -14.85 1.63 0.52
C MET A 214 -14.38 0.30 -0.05
N LEU A 215 -13.08 0.18 -0.27
CA LEU A 215 -12.43 -1.07 -0.68
C LEU A 215 -11.80 -1.77 0.54
N GLU A 216 -11.43 -1.00 1.56
CA GLU A 216 -10.96 -1.48 2.88
C GLU A 216 -12.11 -1.93 3.78
N LEU A 217 -13.27 -1.27 3.67
CA LEU A 217 -14.47 -1.64 4.42
C LEU A 217 -15.14 -2.95 3.94
N LEU A 218 -14.58 -3.63 2.93
CA LEU A 218 -14.97 -4.99 2.51
C LEU A 218 -13.88 -6.04 2.83
N TRP A 219 -13.28 -5.90 4.01
CA TRP A 219 -12.25 -6.70 4.72
C TRP A 219 -12.32 -8.24 4.63
N ARG A 220 -13.32 -8.82 3.95
CA ARG A 220 -13.55 -10.28 3.86
C ARG A 220 -13.40 -10.85 2.45
N SER A 221 -12.96 -10.05 1.49
CA SER A 221 -12.73 -10.49 0.12
C SER A 221 -11.25 -10.42 -0.25
N GLU A 222 -10.60 -11.57 -0.43
CA GLU A 222 -9.29 -11.60 -1.10
C GLU A 222 -9.34 -11.17 -2.56
N THR A 223 -10.53 -11.19 -3.17
CA THR A 223 -10.72 -10.99 -4.62
C THR A 223 -10.79 -9.52 -5.00
N LEU A 224 -11.42 -8.70 -4.17
CA LEU A 224 -11.63 -7.29 -4.45
C LEU A 224 -10.34 -6.45 -4.46
N PRO A 225 -9.35 -6.68 -3.57
CA PRO A 225 -8.03 -6.06 -3.70
C PRO A 225 -7.39 -6.38 -5.05
N ARG A 226 -7.43 -7.64 -5.50
CA ARG A 226 -6.88 -8.07 -6.80
C ARG A 226 -7.57 -7.42 -7.99
N MET A 227 -8.87 -7.12 -7.89
CA MET A 227 -9.60 -6.39 -8.94
C MET A 227 -9.31 -4.88 -8.92
N THR A 228 -9.02 -4.34 -7.75
CA THR A 228 -8.74 -2.90 -7.56
C THR A 228 -7.31 -2.55 -7.94
N VAL A 229 -6.34 -3.23 -7.35
CA VAL A 229 -4.92 -2.92 -7.54
C VAL A 229 -4.26 -3.87 -8.53
N GLY A 230 -4.98 -4.85 -9.06
CA GLY A 230 -4.44 -5.84 -10.00
C GLY A 230 -3.83 -7.03 -9.29
N TRP A 231 -3.88 -8.20 -9.93
CA TRP A 231 -3.28 -9.43 -9.44
C TRP A 231 -1.78 -9.43 -9.61
N MET A 232 -1.26 -8.92 -10.74
CA MET A 232 0.17 -8.93 -11.05
C MET A 232 0.71 -7.51 -11.19
N ALA A 233 1.69 -7.13 -10.39
CA ALA A 233 2.50 -5.94 -10.66
C ALA A 233 3.46 -6.20 -11.84
N TRP A 234 3.46 -5.31 -12.84
CA TRP A 234 4.50 -5.25 -13.88
C TRP A 234 5.62 -4.29 -13.50
N ASN A 235 5.26 -3.13 -12.97
CA ASN A 235 6.18 -2.16 -12.39
C ASN A 235 5.51 -1.32 -11.29
N ARG A 236 6.21 -0.31 -10.75
CA ARG A 236 5.70 0.54 -9.65
C ARG A 236 4.36 1.22 -9.92
N GLN A 237 4.00 1.44 -11.18
CA GLN A 237 2.79 2.18 -11.59
C GLN A 237 1.80 1.32 -12.35
N VAL A 238 2.17 0.11 -12.77
CA VAL A 238 1.39 -0.69 -13.71
C VAL A 238 1.19 -2.09 -13.15
N ALA A 239 -0.07 -2.48 -13.00
CA ALA A 239 -0.47 -3.85 -12.75
C ALA A 239 -1.41 -4.36 -13.84
N TYR A 240 -1.67 -5.66 -13.81
CA TYR A 240 -2.60 -6.27 -14.74
C TYR A 240 -3.30 -7.49 -14.16
N ASN A 241 -4.45 -7.79 -14.75
CA ASN A 241 -5.25 -8.99 -14.55
C ASN A 241 -5.38 -9.72 -15.88
N MET A 242 -4.95 -10.98 -15.90
CA MET A 242 -5.01 -11.82 -17.11
C MET A 242 -6.46 -12.15 -17.45
N ALA A 243 -6.76 -12.22 -18.75
CA ALA A 243 -8.10 -12.51 -19.24
C ALA A 243 -8.63 -13.85 -18.70
N GLU A 244 -7.77 -14.87 -18.64
CA GLU A 244 -8.12 -16.20 -18.13
C GLU A 244 -8.55 -16.24 -16.66
N TYR A 245 -8.11 -15.29 -15.82
CA TYR A 245 -8.42 -15.29 -14.38
C TYR A 245 -9.62 -14.39 -14.02
N ILE A 246 -10.03 -13.49 -14.92
CA ILE A 246 -11.14 -12.56 -14.65
C ILE A 246 -12.47 -13.28 -14.37
N PRO A 247 -12.88 -14.33 -15.10
CA PRO A 247 -14.11 -15.05 -14.79
C PRO A 247 -14.13 -15.64 -13.38
N GLU A 248 -13.02 -16.22 -12.94
CA GLU A 248 -12.87 -16.79 -11.60
C GLU A 248 -12.93 -15.68 -10.52
N MET A 249 -12.28 -14.54 -10.75
CA MET A 249 -12.37 -13.38 -9.86
C MET A 249 -13.82 -12.91 -9.71
N LEU A 250 -14.57 -12.79 -10.81
CA LEU A 250 -15.98 -12.39 -10.74
C LEU A 250 -16.84 -13.41 -9.99
N GLN A 251 -16.59 -14.70 -10.16
CA GLN A 251 -17.31 -15.76 -9.44
C GLN A 251 -17.07 -15.69 -7.93
N LYS A 252 -15.80 -15.56 -7.50
CA LYS A 252 -15.44 -15.43 -6.08
C LYS A 252 -15.99 -14.15 -5.47
N LEU A 253 -15.93 -13.04 -6.21
CA LEU A 253 -16.52 -11.79 -5.77
C LEU A 253 -18.03 -11.94 -5.53
N GLN A 254 -18.75 -12.63 -6.42
CA GLN A 254 -20.20 -12.86 -6.26
C GLN A 254 -20.53 -13.66 -4.99
N GLN A 255 -19.75 -14.71 -4.69
CA GLN A 255 -19.93 -15.50 -3.46
C GLN A 255 -19.66 -14.70 -2.19
N GLN A 256 -18.75 -13.72 -2.27
CA GLN A 256 -18.40 -12.85 -1.15
C GLN A 256 -19.42 -11.72 -0.94
N LEU A 257 -20.13 -11.29 -1.99
CA LEU A 257 -21.17 -10.26 -1.91
C LEU A 257 -22.38 -10.67 -1.08
N ASP A 258 -22.76 -11.95 -1.10
CA ASP A 258 -23.89 -12.46 -0.31
C ASP A 258 -23.66 -12.29 1.21
N ILE A 259 -22.41 -12.05 1.64
CA ILE A 259 -22.01 -11.80 3.03
C ILE A 259 -22.07 -10.28 3.37
N LEU A 260 -22.01 -9.40 2.36
CA LEU A 260 -21.78 -7.96 2.51
C LEU A 260 -23.06 -7.14 2.78
N ASP A 261 -24.24 -7.65 2.40
CA ASP A 261 -25.55 -6.99 2.60
C ASP A 261 -25.91 -6.78 4.09
N THR A 262 -25.13 -7.31 5.01
CA THR A 262 -25.34 -7.20 6.47
C THR A 262 -24.48 -6.12 7.15
N THR A 263 -23.67 -5.37 6.38
CA THR A 263 -22.70 -4.41 6.96
C THR A 263 -23.20 -2.96 6.94
N PRO A 264 -22.77 -2.10 7.89
CA PRO A 264 -23.13 -0.66 7.93
C PRO A 264 -22.72 0.13 6.67
N LEU A 265 -21.96 -0.48 5.77
CA LEU A 265 -21.25 0.15 4.65
C LEU A 265 -22.01 0.11 3.34
N ALA A 266 -22.98 -0.80 3.23
CA ALA A 266 -23.99 -0.78 2.17
C ALA A 266 -24.76 0.56 2.12
N SER A 267 -24.70 1.36 3.20
CA SER A 267 -25.30 2.69 3.28
C SER A 267 -24.48 3.80 2.60
N ASN A 268 -23.20 3.56 2.26
CA ASN A 268 -22.38 4.55 1.57
C ASN A 268 -22.56 4.46 0.05
N LYS A 269 -23.45 5.31 -0.47
CA LYS A 269 -23.86 5.32 -1.88
C LYS A 269 -22.68 5.50 -2.86
N TRP A 270 -21.78 6.44 -2.58
CA TRP A 270 -20.76 6.85 -3.54
C TRP A 270 -19.84 5.71 -3.99
N ALA A 271 -19.54 4.80 -3.08
CA ALA A 271 -18.65 3.72 -3.41
C ALA A 271 -19.31 2.36 -3.56
N MET A 272 -20.59 2.21 -3.20
CA MET A 272 -21.41 1.17 -3.80
C MET A 272 -21.59 1.43 -5.31
N ASP A 273 -21.75 2.68 -5.71
CA ASP A 273 -21.79 3.07 -7.13
C ASP A 273 -20.47 2.72 -7.83
N THR A 274 -19.34 2.94 -7.17
CA THR A 274 -18.01 2.68 -7.77
C THR A 274 -17.64 1.21 -7.75
N PHE A 275 -17.99 0.48 -6.70
CA PHE A 275 -17.94 -0.98 -6.68
C PHE A 275 -18.73 -1.55 -7.85
N CYS A 276 -19.96 -1.08 -8.07
CA CYS A 276 -20.79 -1.51 -9.20
C CYS A 276 -20.12 -1.19 -10.54
N GLN A 277 -19.57 0.02 -10.73
CA GLN A 277 -18.84 0.38 -11.94
C GLN A 277 -17.64 -0.53 -12.20
N LEU A 278 -16.81 -0.80 -11.18
CA LEU A 278 -15.67 -1.70 -11.28
C LEU A 278 -16.12 -3.12 -11.64
N ARG A 279 -17.17 -3.63 -10.97
CA ARG A 279 -17.72 -4.97 -11.26
C ARG A 279 -18.23 -5.08 -12.69
N GLU A 280 -18.99 -4.09 -13.18
CA GLU A 280 -19.50 -4.10 -14.55
C GLU A 280 -18.38 -3.96 -15.58
N PHE A 281 -17.32 -3.20 -15.27
CA PHE A 281 -16.13 -3.12 -16.12
C PHE A 281 -15.45 -4.49 -16.27
N TYR A 282 -15.26 -5.22 -15.17
CA TYR A 282 -14.70 -6.57 -15.21
C TYR A 282 -15.64 -7.58 -15.88
N ARG A 283 -16.97 -7.46 -15.71
CA ARG A 283 -17.95 -8.28 -16.44
C ARG A 283 -17.85 -8.08 -17.95
N ALA A 284 -17.71 -6.83 -18.39
CA ALA A 284 -17.51 -6.51 -19.81
C ALA A 284 -16.19 -7.08 -20.35
N ALA A 285 -15.12 -7.05 -19.55
CA ALA A 285 -13.84 -7.67 -19.91
C ALA A 285 -13.99 -9.20 -20.06
N ALA A 286 -14.62 -9.85 -19.08
CA ALA A 286 -14.87 -11.30 -19.09
C ALA A 286 -15.65 -11.75 -20.33
N ALA A 287 -16.73 -11.02 -20.67
CA ALA A 287 -17.59 -11.34 -21.81
C ALA A 287 -16.86 -11.27 -23.16
N ARG A 288 -15.74 -10.55 -23.24
CA ARG A 288 -14.94 -10.36 -24.45
C ARG A 288 -13.62 -11.13 -24.44
N GLY A 289 -13.32 -11.85 -23.37
CA GLY A 289 -12.01 -12.49 -23.18
C GLY A 289 -10.86 -11.47 -23.12
N GLU A 290 -11.12 -10.27 -22.59
CA GLU A 290 -10.16 -9.19 -22.43
C GLU A 290 -9.45 -9.31 -21.07
N GLY A 291 -8.20 -8.85 -21.01
CA GLY A 291 -7.50 -8.59 -19.75
C GLY A 291 -7.75 -7.15 -19.27
N VAL A 292 -7.25 -6.83 -18.08
CA VAL A 292 -7.29 -5.47 -17.54
C VAL A 292 -5.89 -5.00 -17.19
N ILE A 293 -5.49 -3.83 -17.68
CA ILE A 293 -4.27 -3.12 -17.26
C ILE A 293 -4.69 -1.97 -16.35
N ILE A 294 -3.96 -1.78 -15.25
CA ILE A 294 -4.22 -0.77 -14.23
C ILE A 294 -3.00 0.13 -14.12
N ILE A 295 -3.20 1.44 -14.26
CA ILE A 295 -2.13 2.44 -14.20
C ILE A 295 -2.42 3.42 -13.06
N GLY A 296 -1.51 3.51 -12.09
CA GLY A 296 -1.53 4.53 -11.05
C GLY A 296 -0.92 5.85 -11.53
N GLU A 297 -1.71 6.92 -11.46
CA GLU A 297 -1.29 8.28 -11.80
C GLU A 297 -1.44 9.22 -10.60
N LEU A 298 -0.43 10.02 -10.33
CA LEU A 298 -0.47 11.04 -9.28
C LEU A 298 -0.92 12.37 -9.89
N GLN A 299 -2.08 12.86 -9.47
CA GLN A 299 -2.50 14.23 -9.79
C GLN A 299 -1.66 15.22 -8.97
N ARG A 300 -0.98 16.12 -9.67
CA ARG A 300 -0.17 17.19 -9.08
C ARG A 300 -1.00 18.45 -8.83
#